data_AF-A0A3L7P6M5-F1
#
_entry.id   AF-A0A3L7P6M5-F1
#
_cell.length_a   1.000
_cell.length_b   1.000
_cell.length_c   1.000
_cell.angle_alpha   90.00
_cell.angle_beta   90.00
_cell.angle_gamma   90.00
#
_symmetry.space_group_name_H-M   'P 1'
#
loop_
_entity.id
_entity.type
_entity.pdbx_description
1 polymer ?
#
loop_
_entity_poly.entity_id
_entity_poly.type
_entity_poly.pdbx_seq_one_letter_code
_entity_poly.pdbx_strand_id
1 'polypeptide(L)'
;DCETKDTFGDHTLHIEFRTPFRPGARGQERGNSGVYVQGRYECQVLDSFGLEGENNECGGIYSIARPKVNACFPPLTWQTYDMDFKAAVFANDKKVTNARVTIRQNGILIHDDLELTHGTPGKNPEAAGPDVIYLQGHGNPVVYRNIWVVKK
;
A
#
# COMPACT_ATOMS: atom_id res chain seq x y z
N ASP A 1 -5.14 -11.25 8.39
CA ASP A 1 -5.51 -9.83 8.31
C ASP A 1 -5.22 -9.11 9.61
N CYS A 2 -4.93 -7.81 9.54
CA CYS A 2 -4.76 -6.92 10.70
C CYS A 2 -5.24 -5.51 10.32
N GLU A 3 -5.88 -4.79 11.24
CA GLU A 3 -6.34 -3.41 11.04
C GLU A 3 -6.17 -2.55 12.29
N THR A 4 -6.03 -1.25 12.09
CA THR A 4 -5.99 -0.29 13.19
C THR A 4 -7.36 -0.15 13.84
N LYS A 5 -7.39 0.07 15.15
CA LYS A 5 -8.63 0.43 15.87
C LYS A 5 -9.06 1.87 15.60
N ASP A 6 -8.08 2.75 15.38
CA ASP A 6 -8.29 4.15 15.04
C ASP A 6 -8.50 4.32 13.53
N THR A 7 -9.19 5.40 13.17
CA THR A 7 -9.39 5.84 11.78
C THR A 7 -8.58 7.10 11.46
N PHE A 8 -8.24 7.25 10.18
CA PHE A 8 -7.34 8.28 9.67
C PHE A 8 -7.92 8.95 8.41
N GLY A 9 -7.85 10.29 8.38
CA GLY A 9 -8.15 11.13 7.21
C GLY A 9 -6.90 11.34 6.38
N ASP A 10 -6.47 12.58 6.23
CA ASP A 10 -5.12 12.92 5.76
C ASP A 10 -4.09 12.47 6.80
N HIS A 11 -3.01 11.83 6.35
CA HIS A 11 -2.00 11.28 7.26
C HIS A 11 -0.66 11.02 6.59
N THR A 12 0.38 10.87 7.41
CA THR A 12 1.64 10.25 7.03
C THR A 12 1.74 8.87 7.70
N LEU A 13 2.14 7.86 6.95
CA LEU A 13 2.34 6.48 7.40
C LEU A 13 3.77 6.04 7.12
N HIS A 14 4.40 5.43 8.12
CA HIS A 14 5.61 4.63 7.93
C HIS A 14 5.34 3.19 8.34
N ILE A 15 5.88 2.27 7.55
CA ILE A 15 5.81 0.85 7.85
C ILE A 15 7.03 0.12 7.28
N GLU A 16 7.56 -0.82 8.06
CA GLU A 16 8.55 -1.76 7.57
C GLU A 16 7.94 -3.14 7.38
N PHE A 17 8.28 -3.78 6.28
CA PHE A 17 7.81 -5.12 5.94
C PHE A 17 8.96 -5.99 5.44
N ARG A 18 8.83 -7.30 5.62
CA ARG A 18 9.79 -8.27 5.12
C ARG A 18 9.05 -9.45 4.52
N THR A 19 9.26 -9.66 3.22
CA THR A 19 8.67 -10.80 2.51
C THR A 19 9.42 -12.09 2.83
N PRO A 20 8.73 -13.24 2.86
CA PRO A 20 9.36 -14.53 3.07
C PRO A 20 10.11 -15.01 1.83
N PHE A 21 11.13 -15.85 2.01
CA PHE A 21 11.75 -16.55 0.88
C PHE A 21 10.85 -17.72 0.43
N ARG A 22 10.32 -17.62 -0.80
CA ARG A 22 9.37 -18.58 -1.38
C ARG A 22 9.85 -19.06 -2.75
N PRO A 23 10.93 -19.86 -2.84
CA PRO A 23 11.60 -20.19 -4.11
C PRO A 23 10.73 -20.95 -5.11
N GLY A 24 9.72 -21.70 -4.64
CA GLY A 24 8.76 -22.41 -5.50
C GLY A 24 7.56 -21.57 -5.95
N ALA A 25 7.31 -20.43 -5.32
CA ALA A 25 6.15 -19.60 -5.63
C ALA A 25 6.45 -18.64 -6.79
N ARG A 26 5.40 -18.26 -7.53
CA ARG A 26 5.47 -17.31 -8.65
C ARG A 26 4.29 -16.35 -8.58
N GLY A 27 4.40 -15.23 -9.29
CA GLY A 27 3.36 -14.20 -9.35
C GLY A 27 2.85 -13.81 -7.96
N GLN A 28 1.53 -13.74 -7.83
CA GLN A 28 0.83 -13.31 -6.61
C GLN A 28 0.93 -14.28 -5.42
N GLU A 29 1.56 -15.44 -5.57
CA GLU A 29 1.80 -16.35 -4.44
C GLU A 29 3.18 -16.14 -3.79
N ARG A 30 4.00 -15.27 -4.38
CA ARG A 30 5.39 -15.04 -3.98
C ARG A 30 5.47 -13.92 -2.92
N GLY A 31 5.00 -14.21 -1.71
CA GLY A 31 5.12 -13.30 -0.57
C GLY A 31 4.12 -12.15 -0.55
N ASN A 32 2.90 -12.40 -1.03
CA ASN A 32 1.86 -11.39 -1.20
C ASN A 32 1.21 -10.95 0.13
N SER A 33 1.05 -9.64 0.27
CA SER A 33 0.26 -8.95 1.27
C SER A 33 -0.06 -7.55 0.69
N GLY A 34 -0.63 -6.64 1.47
CA GLY A 34 -0.91 -5.28 0.99
C GLY A 34 -1.03 -4.31 2.14
N VAL A 35 -0.56 -3.08 1.92
CA VAL A 35 -0.74 -1.96 2.84
C VAL A 35 -1.84 -1.06 2.29
N TYR A 36 -2.98 -1.04 2.96
CA TYR A 36 -4.13 -0.27 2.54
C TYR A 36 -4.24 1.01 3.36
N VAL A 37 -4.16 2.16 2.69
CA VAL A 37 -4.49 3.45 3.29
C VAL A 37 -6.00 3.67 3.25
N GLN A 38 -6.57 4.08 4.38
CA GLN A 38 -8.02 4.13 4.62
C GLN A 38 -8.77 2.81 4.32
N GLY A 39 -8.10 1.65 4.33
CA GLY A 39 -8.73 0.37 3.96
C GLY A 39 -9.26 0.33 2.53
N ARG A 40 -8.91 1.32 1.68
CA ARG A 40 -9.53 1.58 0.37
C ARG A 40 -8.55 1.54 -0.78
N TYR A 41 -7.27 1.83 -0.52
CA TYR A 41 -6.26 1.91 -1.57
C TYR A 41 -5.04 1.11 -1.17
N GLU A 42 -4.82 0.01 -1.87
CA GLU A 42 -3.72 -0.93 -1.68
C GLU A 42 -2.45 -0.42 -2.35
N CYS A 43 -1.41 -0.21 -1.55
CA CYS A 43 -0.04 -0.31 -2.01
C CYS A 43 0.43 -1.74 -1.81
N GLN A 44 0.73 -2.40 -2.92
CA GLN A 44 1.02 -3.82 -2.97
C GLN A 44 2.30 -4.18 -2.19
N VAL A 45 2.29 -5.32 -1.50
CA VAL A 45 3.46 -5.94 -0.90
C VAL A 45 3.68 -7.31 -1.54
N LEU A 46 4.81 -7.48 -2.21
CA LEU A 46 5.15 -8.74 -2.89
C LEU A 46 6.67 -8.93 -2.91
N ASP A 47 7.15 -10.17 -2.99
CA ASP A 47 8.56 -10.41 -3.36
C ASP A 47 8.71 -10.20 -4.87
N SER A 48 8.89 -8.91 -5.24
CA SER A 48 9.10 -8.44 -6.60
C SER A 48 10.57 -8.17 -6.91
N PHE A 49 11.51 -8.69 -6.12
CA PHE A 49 12.93 -8.55 -6.43
C PHE A 49 13.26 -9.19 -7.78
N GLY A 50 13.84 -8.39 -8.69
CA GLY A 50 14.18 -8.78 -10.04
C GLY A 50 12.99 -8.85 -11.03
N LEU A 51 11.81 -8.35 -10.65
CA LEU A 51 10.64 -8.24 -11.54
C LEU A 51 10.53 -6.83 -12.18
N GLU A 52 9.54 -6.63 -13.05
CA GLU A 52 9.39 -5.40 -13.84
C GLU A 52 8.90 -4.20 -13.01
N GLY A 53 8.17 -4.42 -11.91
CA GLY A 53 7.50 -3.36 -11.16
C GLY A 53 6.13 -3.04 -11.76
N GLU A 54 5.28 -4.05 -11.88
CA GLU A 54 3.90 -3.93 -12.34
C GLU A 54 2.92 -3.31 -11.31
N ASN A 55 1.70 -2.96 -11.73
CA ASN A 55 0.71 -2.33 -10.84
C ASN A 55 0.19 -3.27 -9.74
N ASN A 56 0.35 -4.57 -9.94
CA ASN A 56 0.02 -5.63 -9.00
C ASN A 56 1.28 -6.27 -8.39
N GLU A 57 2.44 -5.66 -8.57
CA GLU A 57 3.71 -6.02 -7.93
C GLU A 57 4.07 -5.02 -6.82
N CYS A 58 5.08 -5.32 -6.01
CA CYS A 58 5.45 -4.52 -4.85
C CYS A 58 5.61 -3.03 -5.20
N GLY A 59 4.93 -2.17 -4.45
CA GLY A 59 4.93 -0.74 -4.65
C GLY A 59 3.87 -0.27 -5.66
N GLY A 60 3.30 -1.17 -6.46
CA GLY A 60 2.17 -0.87 -7.33
C GLY A 60 0.93 -0.48 -6.52
N ILE A 61 0.15 0.44 -7.09
CA ILE A 61 -1.22 0.67 -6.64
C ILE A 61 -2.13 -0.15 -7.54
N TYR A 62 -2.77 -1.18 -6.98
CA TYR A 62 -3.46 -2.22 -7.73
C TYR A 62 -4.43 -1.64 -8.76
N SER A 63 -4.26 -1.98 -10.05
CA SER A 63 -5.02 -1.48 -11.19
C SER A 63 -4.95 0.03 -11.50
N ILE A 64 -4.22 0.82 -10.70
CA ILE A 64 -4.13 2.28 -10.85
C ILE A 64 -2.77 2.67 -11.45
N ALA A 65 -1.67 2.26 -10.83
CA ALA A 65 -0.34 2.70 -11.25
C ALA A 65 0.76 1.69 -10.92
N ARG A 66 1.71 1.56 -11.86
CA ARG A 66 3.00 0.90 -11.63
C ARG A 66 3.91 1.84 -10.83
N PRO A 67 4.78 1.36 -9.92
CA PRO A 67 5.81 2.19 -9.33
C PRO A 67 6.74 2.75 -10.43
N LYS A 68 7.23 3.98 -10.28
CA LYS A 68 8.18 4.60 -11.22
C LYS A 68 9.47 3.79 -11.40
N VAL A 69 9.85 3.04 -10.36
CA VAL A 69 11.00 2.15 -10.35
C VAL A 69 10.74 0.99 -9.40
N ASN A 70 11.15 -0.22 -9.76
CA ASN A 70 11.19 -1.34 -8.84
C ASN A 70 12.33 -1.13 -7.82
N ALA A 71 11.97 -0.72 -6.61
CA ALA A 71 12.90 -0.43 -5.52
C ALA A 71 13.08 -1.63 -4.55
N CYS A 72 12.69 -2.83 -4.95
CA CYS A 72 12.68 -3.98 -4.05
C CYS A 72 14.09 -4.46 -3.68
N PHE A 73 14.25 -4.85 -2.42
CA PHE A 73 15.34 -5.72 -1.97
C PHE A 73 14.94 -7.20 -2.08
N PRO A 74 15.92 -8.14 -2.09
CA PRO A 74 15.65 -9.58 -2.03
C PRO A 74 14.81 -9.98 -0.81
N PRO A 75 14.09 -11.11 -0.86
CA PRO A 75 13.31 -11.61 0.28
C PRO A 75 14.19 -11.80 1.51
N LEU A 76 13.56 -11.79 2.70
CA LEU A 76 14.24 -11.80 4.01
C LEU A 76 15.01 -10.49 4.32
N THR A 77 14.91 -9.47 3.47
CA THR A 77 15.41 -8.11 3.75
C THR A 77 14.26 -7.21 4.14
N TRP A 78 14.48 -6.35 5.13
CA TRP A 78 13.49 -5.33 5.52
C TRP A 78 13.39 -4.27 4.44
N GLN A 79 12.16 -3.93 4.10
CA GLN A 79 11.79 -2.86 3.20
C GLN A 79 10.97 -1.83 3.96
N THR A 80 11.02 -0.57 3.52
CA THR A 80 10.20 0.50 4.09
C THR A 80 9.19 1.01 3.07
N TYR A 81 8.01 1.38 3.55
CA TYR A 81 7.17 2.38 2.89
C TYR A 81 7.02 3.61 3.78
N ASP A 82 7.24 4.77 3.16
CA ASP A 82 6.90 6.07 3.70
C ASP A 82 5.84 6.68 2.77
N MET A 83 4.64 6.88 3.31
CA MET A 83 3.46 7.34 2.56
C MET A 83 2.97 8.67 3.10
N ASP A 84 2.79 9.63 2.21
CA ASP A 84 2.03 10.85 2.46
C ASP A 84 0.70 10.75 1.72
N PHE A 85 -0.40 10.66 2.46
CA PHE A 85 -1.75 10.44 1.94
C PHE A 85 -2.67 11.64 2.21
N LYS A 86 -3.40 12.02 1.16
CA LYS A 86 -4.50 12.98 1.19
C LYS A 86 -5.80 12.28 0.80
N ALA A 87 -6.80 12.33 1.67
CA ALA A 87 -8.07 11.67 1.48
C ALA A 87 -8.88 12.28 0.32
N ALA A 88 -9.73 11.45 -0.27
CA ALA A 88 -10.73 11.92 -1.23
C ALA A 88 -11.76 12.81 -0.53
N VAL A 89 -12.27 13.83 -1.24
CA VAL A 89 -13.30 14.73 -0.73
C VAL A 89 -14.65 14.32 -1.29
N PHE A 90 -15.65 14.25 -0.42
CA PHE A 90 -17.03 13.93 -0.77
C PHE A 90 -17.96 15.09 -0.42
N ALA A 91 -18.94 15.35 -1.28
CA ALA A 91 -20.04 16.28 -1.02
C ALA A 91 -21.36 15.58 -1.32
N ASN A 92 -22.26 15.52 -0.33
CA ASN A 92 -23.54 14.79 -0.42
C ASN A 92 -23.34 13.34 -0.93
N ASP A 93 -22.40 12.63 -0.31
CA ASP A 93 -22.00 11.25 -0.64
C ASP A 93 -21.47 11.01 -2.06
N LYS A 94 -21.23 12.08 -2.83
CA LYS A 94 -20.59 12.03 -4.14
C LYS A 94 -19.12 12.43 -4.02
N LYS A 95 -18.22 11.60 -4.54
CA LYS A 95 -16.79 11.91 -4.65
C LYS A 95 -16.60 13.14 -5.56
N VAL A 96 -15.97 14.18 -5.04
CA VAL A 96 -15.68 15.45 -5.73
C VAL A 96 -14.23 15.53 -6.16
N THR A 97 -13.31 15.07 -5.31
CA THR A 97 -11.89 14.97 -5.65
C THR A 97 -11.34 13.62 -5.23
N ASN A 98 -10.47 13.05 -6.06
CA ASN A 98 -9.78 11.79 -5.76
C ASN A 98 -8.79 11.95 -4.61
N ALA A 99 -8.51 10.85 -3.93
CA ALA A 99 -7.42 10.78 -2.97
C ALA A 99 -6.09 10.89 -3.72
N ARG A 100 -5.03 11.31 -3.01
CA ARG A 100 -3.69 11.41 -3.57
C ARG A 100 -2.65 10.82 -2.62
N VAL A 101 -1.60 10.24 -3.17
CA VAL A 101 -0.54 9.63 -2.36
C VAL A 101 0.86 9.86 -2.96
N THR A 102 1.81 10.20 -2.10
CA THR A 102 3.24 10.13 -2.40
C THR A 102 3.83 8.96 -1.64
N ILE A 103 4.56 8.08 -2.30
CA ILE A 103 5.13 6.88 -1.68
C ILE A 103 6.63 6.80 -1.98
N ARG A 104 7.42 6.59 -0.92
CA ARG A 104 8.81 6.17 -1.02
C ARG A 104 8.94 4.73 -0.57
N GLN A 105 9.65 3.93 -1.34
CA GLN A 105 10.09 2.59 -0.95
C GLN A 105 11.59 2.60 -0.74
N ASN A 106 12.06 2.20 0.45
CA ASN A 106 13.48 2.20 0.78
C ASN A 106 14.14 3.58 0.54
N GLY A 107 13.41 4.67 0.80
CA GLY A 107 13.82 6.06 0.54
C GLY A 107 13.67 6.53 -0.92
N ILE A 108 13.46 5.62 -1.88
CA ILE A 108 13.32 5.92 -3.30
C ILE A 108 11.88 6.32 -3.62
N LEU A 109 11.69 7.45 -4.30
CA LEU A 109 10.36 7.92 -4.70
C LEU A 109 9.78 7.02 -5.80
N ILE A 110 8.74 6.25 -5.47
CA ILE A 110 8.08 5.32 -6.40
C ILE A 110 6.73 5.84 -6.90
N HIS A 111 6.06 6.70 -6.13
CA HIS A 111 4.86 7.46 -6.51
C HIS A 111 4.98 8.88 -6.01
N ASP A 112 4.62 9.85 -6.84
CA ASP A 112 4.82 11.28 -6.57
C ASP A 112 3.51 12.00 -6.83
N ASP A 113 2.86 12.42 -5.75
CA ASP A 113 1.51 13.01 -5.76
C ASP A 113 0.56 12.27 -6.72
N LEU A 114 0.54 10.94 -6.64
CA LEU A 114 -0.26 10.10 -7.52
C LEU A 114 -1.73 10.26 -7.20
N GLU A 115 -2.56 10.48 -8.22
CA GLU A 115 -4.01 10.46 -8.09
C GLU A 115 -4.56 9.03 -8.00
N LEU A 116 -5.41 8.78 -7.01
CA LEU A 116 -6.09 7.50 -6.80
C LEU A 116 -7.51 7.58 -7.35
N THR A 117 -7.67 7.23 -8.62
CA THR A 117 -8.90 7.44 -9.40
C THR A 117 -10.10 6.66 -8.89
N HIS A 118 -9.85 5.51 -8.25
CA HIS A 118 -10.86 4.62 -7.70
C HIS A 118 -10.29 3.81 -6.52
N GLY A 119 -11.16 3.22 -5.71
CA GLY A 119 -10.75 2.28 -4.66
C GLY A 119 -10.22 0.96 -5.23
N THR A 120 -9.27 0.35 -4.53
CA THR A 120 -8.77 -0.99 -4.85
C THR A 120 -9.67 -2.05 -4.22
N PRO A 121 -9.80 -3.24 -4.81
CA PRO A 121 -10.52 -4.35 -4.17
C PRO A 121 -9.77 -4.81 -2.91
N GLY A 122 -10.41 -5.69 -2.12
CA GLY A 122 -9.74 -6.43 -1.04
C GLY A 122 -10.13 -6.02 0.38
N LYS A 123 -10.70 -4.82 0.59
CA LYS A 123 -11.18 -4.39 1.90
C LYS A 123 -12.47 -3.55 1.86
N ASN A 124 -12.40 -2.22 1.87
CA ASN A 124 -13.58 -1.33 1.93
C ASN A 124 -13.75 -0.57 0.60
N PRO A 125 -15.01 -0.32 0.16
CA PRO A 125 -15.25 0.60 -0.96
C PRO A 125 -14.92 2.05 -0.57
N GLU A 126 -14.73 2.91 -1.57
CA GLU A 126 -14.60 4.35 -1.33
C GLU A 126 -15.86 4.92 -0.67
N ALA A 127 -15.67 5.69 0.39
CA ALA A 127 -16.74 6.36 1.12
C ALA A 127 -16.23 7.67 1.73
N ALA A 128 -17.14 8.52 2.18
CA ALA A 128 -16.78 9.74 2.89
C ALA A 128 -16.13 9.43 4.26
N GLY A 129 -15.27 10.34 4.71
CA GLY A 129 -14.69 10.30 6.05
C GLY A 129 -13.46 9.39 6.22
N PRO A 130 -12.85 9.43 7.41
CA PRO A 130 -11.66 8.66 7.74
C PRO A 130 -11.96 7.16 7.89
N ASP A 131 -10.93 6.33 7.72
CA ASP A 131 -11.03 4.87 7.83
C ASP A 131 -9.69 4.27 8.31
N VAL A 132 -9.62 2.96 8.48
CA VAL A 132 -8.48 2.24 9.09
C VAL A 132 -7.25 2.17 8.18
N ILE A 133 -6.08 1.86 8.76
CA ILE A 133 -4.98 1.26 8.00
C ILE A 133 -5.16 -0.25 8.08
N TYR A 134 -5.06 -0.94 6.94
CA TYR A 134 -5.28 -2.39 6.85
C TYR A 134 -4.09 -3.11 6.23
N LEU A 135 -3.70 -4.22 6.83
CA LEU A 135 -2.64 -5.12 6.37
C LEU A 135 -3.27 -6.44 5.93
N GLN A 136 -3.22 -6.72 4.63
CA GLN A 136 -3.86 -7.88 4.03
C GLN A 136 -3.10 -9.17 4.36
N GLY A 137 -3.77 -10.18 4.88
CA GLY A 137 -3.25 -11.53 5.02
C GLY A 137 -3.60 -12.37 3.80
N HIS A 138 -2.64 -12.61 2.91
CA HIS A 138 -2.87 -13.36 1.66
C HIS A 138 -2.20 -14.75 1.67
N GLY A 139 -2.30 -15.49 2.79
CA GLY A 139 -1.70 -16.84 2.93
C GLY A 139 -0.16 -16.88 2.88
N ASN A 140 0.49 -15.73 2.97
CA ASN A 140 1.95 -15.59 2.99
C ASN A 140 2.41 -15.04 4.35
N PRO A 141 3.49 -15.59 4.95
CA PRO A 141 4.02 -15.11 6.22
C PRO A 141 4.88 -13.84 6.04
N VAL A 142 4.27 -12.77 5.51
CA VAL A 142 4.88 -11.43 5.53
C VAL A 142 4.89 -10.94 6.98
N VAL A 143 6.01 -10.38 7.41
CA VAL A 143 6.16 -9.83 8.76
C VAL A 143 6.35 -8.33 8.71
N TYR A 144 5.86 -7.64 9.73
CA TYR A 144 5.86 -6.19 9.83
C TYR A 144 6.53 -5.73 11.12
N ARG A 145 7.12 -4.53 11.09
CA ARG A 145 7.64 -3.84 12.28
C ARG A 145 7.60 -2.33 12.08
N ASN A 146 7.91 -1.59 13.15
CA ASN A 146 8.09 -0.14 13.13
C ASN A 146 6.98 0.56 12.34
N ILE A 147 5.75 0.46 12.84
CA ILE A 147 4.58 1.03 12.19
C ILE A 147 4.16 2.26 12.99
N TRP A 148 4.08 3.40 12.35
CA TRP A 148 3.54 4.62 12.95
C TRP A 148 2.74 5.43 11.95
N VAL A 149 1.74 6.14 12.46
CA VAL A 149 0.83 6.98 11.66
C VAL A 149 0.66 8.31 12.36
N VAL A 150 0.77 9.40 11.61
CA VAL A 150 0.60 10.77 12.09
C VAL A 150 -0.55 11.42 11.33
N LYS A 151 -1.61 11.81 12.04
CA LYS A 151 -2.76 12.55 11.47
C LYS A 151 -2.32 13.96 11.05
N LYS A 152 -2.89 14.47 9.96
CA LYS A 152 -2.69 15.84 9.47
C LYS A 152 -3.90 16.72 9.79
#